data_AF-M7ZFX3-F1
#
_entry.id   AF-M7ZFX3-F1
#
_cell.length_a   1.000
_cell.length_b   1.000
_cell.length_c   1.000
_cell.angle_alpha   90.00
_cell.angle_beta   90.00
_cell.angle_gamma   90.00
#
_symmetry.space_group_name_H-M   'P 1'
#
loop_
_entity.id
_entity.type
_entity.pdbx_description
1 polymer ?
#
loop_
_entity_poly.entity_id
_entity_poly.type
_entity_poly.pdbx_seq_one_letter_code
_entity_poly.pdbx_strand_id
1 'polypeptide(L)'
;MQVGTFVAIEDLDSIRALVGRLEVQIGSMVGCAELAERDEGALRLAVEEVKRKLEAFMKSVDDLGQQADKCSRDIRQARTVVLQRIIHHH
;
A
#
# COMPACT_ATOMS: atom_id res chain seq x y z
N MET A 1 25.93 -9.81 2.70
CA MET A 1 24.77 -9.17 3.36
C MET A 1 24.10 -8.08 2.50
N GLN A 2 24.67 -7.66 1.36
CA GLN A 2 24.08 -6.60 0.52
C GLN A 2 22.73 -6.94 -0.13
N VAL A 3 22.54 -8.18 -0.61
CA VAL A 3 21.32 -8.56 -1.34
C VAL A 3 20.06 -8.44 -0.48
N GLY A 4 20.10 -8.86 0.80
CA GLY A 4 18.95 -8.75 1.70
C GLY A 4 18.57 -7.30 2.03
N THR A 5 19.56 -6.42 2.17
CA THR A 5 19.31 -4.99 2.37
C THR A 5 18.73 -4.34 1.10
N PHE A 6 19.22 -4.73 -0.07
CA PHE A 6 18.72 -4.24 -1.35
C PHE A 6 17.25 -4.61 -1.56
N VAL A 7 16.88 -5.87 -1.33
CA VAL A 7 15.49 -6.35 -1.45
C VAL A 7 14.55 -5.61 -0.50
N ALA A 8 14.95 -5.39 0.75
CA ALA A 8 14.13 -4.66 1.71
C ALA A 8 13.91 -3.18 1.30
N ILE A 9 14.91 -2.53 0.69
CA ILE A 9 14.76 -1.16 0.19
C ILE A 9 13.78 -1.12 -0.99
N GLU A 10 13.88 -2.07 -1.93
CA GLU A 10 12.93 -2.14 -3.07
C GLU A 10 11.49 -2.42 -2.61
N ASP A 11 11.31 -3.30 -1.62
CA ASP A 11 9.98 -3.56 -1.06
C ASP A 11 9.42 -2.31 -0.37
N LEU A 12 10.23 -1.56 0.37
CA LEU A 12 9.81 -0.29 1.01
C LEU A 12 9.48 0.81 -0.01
N ASP A 13 10.23 0.89 -1.12
CA ASP A 13 9.92 1.81 -2.22
C ASP A 13 8.60 1.45 -2.90
N SER A 14 8.32 0.16 -3.06
CA SER A 14 7.06 -0.34 -3.61
C SER A 14 5.88 -0.03 -2.67
N ILE A 15 6.05 -0.25 -1.37
CA ILE A 15 5.08 0.14 -0.33
C ILE A 15 4.79 1.65 -0.39
N ARG A 16 5.82 2.49 -0.48
CA ARG A 16 5.66 3.95 -0.60
C ARG A 16 4.84 4.33 -1.83
N ALA A 17 5.09 3.69 -2.97
CA ALA A 17 4.33 3.93 -4.19
C ALA A 17 2.84 3.53 -4.04
N LEU A 18 2.57 2.41 -3.36
CA LEU A 18 1.20 1.97 -3.08
C LEU A 18 0.46 2.92 -2.12
N VAL A 19 1.13 3.41 -1.08
CA VAL A 19 0.56 4.42 -0.17
C VAL A 19 0.22 5.71 -0.93
N GLY A 20 1.13 6.21 -1.78
CA GLY A 20 0.84 7.39 -2.60
C GLY A 20 -0.36 7.20 -3.55
N ARG A 21 -0.56 5.99 -4.07
CA ARG A 21 -1.75 5.66 -4.87
C ARG A 21 -3.04 5.74 -4.04
N LEU A 22 -3.02 5.22 -2.81
CA LEU A 22 -4.16 5.27 -1.90
C LEU A 22 -4.53 6.71 -1.55
N GLU A 23 -3.55 7.57 -1.29
CA GLU A 23 -3.76 9.00 -1.02
C GLU A 23 -4.48 9.69 -2.20
N VAL A 24 -4.05 9.42 -3.44
CA VAL A 24 -4.69 9.94 -4.66
C VAL A 24 -6.13 9.43 -4.79
N GLN A 25 -6.37 8.15 -4.51
CA GLN A 25 -7.73 7.56 -4.57
C GLN A 25 -8.67 8.19 -3.54
N ILE A 26 -8.20 8.38 -2.30
CA ILE A 26 -8.97 9.07 -1.24
C ILE A 26 -9.27 10.51 -1.67
N GLY A 27 -8.27 11.25 -2.11
CA GLY A 27 -8.46 12.63 -2.58
C GLY A 27 -9.48 12.73 -3.72
N SER A 28 -9.48 11.75 -4.63
CA SER A 28 -10.46 11.69 -5.71
C SER A 28 -11.90 11.42 -5.22
N MET A 29 -12.09 10.58 -4.19
CA MET A 29 -13.40 10.34 -3.58
C MET A 29 -13.90 11.56 -2.79
N VAL A 30 -13.01 12.26 -2.08
CA VAL A 30 -13.33 13.54 -1.42
C VAL A 30 -13.81 14.56 -2.45
N GLY A 31 -13.12 14.69 -3.59
CA GLY A 31 -13.56 15.56 -4.68
C GLY A 31 -14.96 15.22 -5.21
N CYS A 32 -15.33 13.93 -5.30
CA CYS A 32 -16.69 13.53 -5.65
C CYS A 32 -17.72 13.98 -4.61
N ALA A 33 -17.39 13.85 -3.31
CA ALA A 33 -18.26 14.28 -2.22
C ALA A 33 -18.46 15.81 -2.21
N GLU A 34 -17.39 16.58 -2.41
CA GLU A 34 -17.45 18.05 -2.50
C GLU A 34 -18.30 18.52 -3.68
N LEU A 35 -18.24 17.82 -4.83
CA LEU A 35 -19.10 18.13 -5.98
C LEU A 35 -20.58 17.83 -5.67
N ALA A 36 -20.85 16.70 -5.01
CA ALA A 36 -22.21 16.32 -4.61
C ALA A 36 -22.84 17.31 -3.62
N GLU A 37 -22.03 17.89 -2.73
CA GLU A 37 -22.48 18.91 -1.78
C GLU A 37 -22.86 20.22 -2.47
N ARG A 38 -22.16 20.57 -3.57
CA ARG A 38 -22.38 21.82 -4.32
C ARG A 38 -23.52 21.74 -5.33
N ASP A 39 -23.81 20.56 -5.87
CA ASP A 39 -24.84 20.33 -6.88
C ASP A 39 -25.68 19.10 -6.53
N GLU A 40 -26.90 19.34 -6.05
CA GLU A 40 -27.85 18.29 -5.68
C GLU A 40 -28.20 17.38 -6.87
N GLY A 41 -28.14 17.91 -8.11
CA GLY A 41 -28.32 17.12 -9.34
C GLY A 41 -27.17 16.14 -9.61
N ALA A 42 -25.98 16.41 -9.07
CA ALA A 42 -24.80 15.57 -9.21
C ALA A 42 -24.71 14.47 -8.14
N LEU A 43 -25.53 14.52 -7.07
CA LEU A 43 -25.44 13.60 -5.93
C LEU A 43 -25.47 12.12 -6.34
N ARG A 44 -26.42 11.74 -7.21
CA ARG A 44 -26.54 10.34 -7.67
C ARG A 44 -25.30 9.88 -8.42
N LEU A 45 -24.77 10.73 -9.31
CA LEU A 45 -23.57 10.41 -10.09
C LEU A 45 -22.32 10.32 -9.20
N ALA A 46 -22.19 11.24 -8.25
CA ALA A 46 -21.09 11.26 -7.29
C ALA A 46 -21.09 10.00 -6.40
N VAL A 47 -22.26 9.56 -5.91
CA VAL A 47 -22.37 8.32 -5.11
C VAL A 47 -21.94 7.09 -5.91
N GLU A 48 -22.38 6.96 -7.16
CA GLU A 48 -21.96 5.82 -8.01
C GLU A 48 -20.47 5.86 -8.33
N GLU A 49 -19.91 7.05 -8.57
CA GLU A 49 -18.48 7.20 -8.79
C GLU A 49 -17.65 6.89 -7.52
N VAL A 50 -18.12 7.29 -6.34
CA VAL A 50 -17.49 6.95 -5.05
C VAL A 50 -17.49 5.43 -4.83
N LYS A 51 -18.62 4.74 -5.07
CA LYS A 51 -18.67 3.27 -4.96
C LYS A 51 -17.65 2.59 -5.87
N ARG A 52 -17.57 3.02 -7.15
CA ARG A 52 -16.59 2.50 -8.10
C ARG A 52 -15.15 2.73 -7.65
N LYS A 53 -14.84 3.93 -7.15
CA LYS A 53 -13.51 4.27 -6.62
C LYS A 53 -13.19 3.47 -5.35
N LEU A 54 -14.17 3.23 -4.49
CA LEU A 54 -14.01 2.45 -3.27
C LEU A 54 -13.60 1.00 -3.58
N GLU A 55 -14.20 0.37 -4.59
CA GLU A 55 -13.79 -0.98 -5.02
C GLU A 55 -12.32 -1.02 -5.45
N ALA A 56 -11.88 -0.05 -6.26
CA ALA A 56 -10.48 0.07 -6.67
C ALA A 56 -9.53 0.38 -5.50
N PHE A 57 -9.99 1.17 -4.54
CA PHE A 57 -9.27 1.49 -3.31
C PHE A 57 -9.07 0.25 -2.44
N MET A 58 -10.12 -0.54 -2.21
CA MET A 58 -10.05 -1.77 -1.42
C MET A 58 -9.04 -2.75 -2.00
N LYS A 59 -9.04 -2.94 -3.32
CA LYS A 59 -8.02 -3.76 -3.98
C LYS A 59 -6.59 -3.24 -3.75
N SER A 60 -6.42 -1.91 -3.81
CA SER A 60 -5.11 -1.28 -3.58
C SER A 60 -4.65 -1.44 -2.11
N VAL A 61 -5.58 -1.45 -1.16
CA VAL A 61 -5.31 -1.75 0.26
C VAL A 61 -4.88 -3.20 0.44
N ASP A 62 -5.55 -4.16 -0.20
CA ASP A 62 -5.17 -5.57 -0.15
C ASP A 62 -3.77 -5.81 -0.75
N ASP A 63 -3.46 -5.15 -1.87
CA ASP A 63 -2.14 -5.20 -2.51
C ASP A 63 -1.04 -4.64 -1.58
N LEU A 64 -1.33 -3.52 -0.90
CA LEU A 64 -0.42 -2.92 0.09
C LEU A 64 -0.19 -3.85 1.29
N GLY A 65 -1.25 -4.48 1.81
CA GLY A 65 -1.15 -5.44 2.89
C GLY A 65 -0.24 -6.62 2.54
N GLN A 66 -0.42 -7.19 1.35
CA GLN A 66 0.42 -8.28 0.85
C GLN A 66 1.90 -7.88 0.73
N GLN A 67 2.20 -6.68 0.22
CA GLN A 67 3.57 -6.20 0.13
C GLN A 67 4.21 -5.94 1.49
N ALA A 68 3.46 -5.35 2.44
CA ALA A 68 3.93 -5.12 3.80
C ALA A 68 4.25 -6.44 4.52
N ASP A 69 3.38 -7.45 4.36
CA ASP A 69 3.59 -8.78 4.93
C ASP A 69 4.82 -9.47 4.35
N LYS A 70 4.99 -9.40 3.02
CA LYS A 70 6.18 -9.93 2.34
C LYS A 70 7.46 -9.26 2.84
N CYS A 71 7.51 -7.93 2.82
CA CYS A 71 8.65 -7.15 3.30
C CYS A 71 9.03 -7.53 4.74
N SER A 72 8.02 -7.66 5.62
CA SER A 72 8.22 -8.05 7.02
C SER A 72 8.76 -9.48 7.19
N ARG A 73 8.31 -10.42 6.34
CA ARG A 73 8.83 -11.79 6.31
C ARG A 73 10.28 -11.83 5.84
N ASP A 74 10.59 -11.12 4.77
CA ASP A 74 11.93 -11.11 4.18
C ASP A 74 12.96 -10.51 5.14
N ILE A 75 12.60 -9.41 5.84
CA ILE A 75 13.44 -8.83 6.91
C ILE A 75 13.69 -9.83 8.04
N ARG A 76 12.65 -10.54 8.50
CA ARG A 76 12.79 -11.55 9.56
C ARG A 76 13.69 -12.70 9.13
N GLN A 77 13.53 -13.20 7.90
CA GLN A 77 14.36 -14.27 7.36
C GLN A 77 15.83 -13.83 7.23
N ALA A 78 16.07 -12.63 6.70
CA ALA A 78 17.42 -12.07 6.60
C ALA A 78 18.10 -11.98 7.98
N ARG A 79 17.37 -11.51 9.00
CA ARG A 79 17.88 -11.46 10.38
C ARG A 79 18.23 -12.86 10.91
N THR A 80 17.37 -13.85 10.68
CA THR A 80 17.62 -15.24 11.10
C THR A 80 18.88 -15.81 10.45
N VAL A 81 19.09 -15.59 9.14
CA VAL A 81 20.29 -16.05 8.44
C VAL A 81 21.56 -15.42 9.03
N VAL A 82 21.53 -14.13 9.35
CA VAL A 82 22.66 -13.44 9.98
C VAL A 82 22.95 -14.02 11.37
N LEU A 83 21.92 -14.20 12.19
CA LEU A 83 22.06 -14.79 13.52
C LEU A 83 22.62 -16.21 13.46
N GLN A 84 22.13 -17.06 12.56
CA GLN A 84 22.65 -18.40 12.37
C GLN A 84 24.12 -18.38 11.97
N ARG A 85 24.54 -17.49 11.06
CA ARG A 85 25.96 -17.37 10.70
C ARG A 85 26.82 -17.00 11.91
N ILE A 86 26.37 -16.07 12.76
CA ILE A 86 27.12 -15.69 13.97
C ILE A 86 27.25 -16.88 14.93
N ILE A 87 26.17 -17.63 15.13
CA ILE A 87 26.15 -18.79 16.05
C ILE A 87 27.03 -19.94 15.54
N HIS A 88 27.08 -20.19 14.23
CA HIS A 88 27.79 -21.33 13.65
C HIS A 88 29.21 -21.00 13.13
N HIS A 89 29.62 -19.73 13.13
CA HIS A 89 31.01 -19.31 12.87
C HIS A 89 31.85 -19.17 14.16
N HIS A 90 31.23 -19.37 15.33
CA HIS A 90 31.86 -19.72 16.61
C HIS A 90 31.55 -21.19 16.94
#